data_AF-A0A258SXL8-F1
#
_entry.id   AF-A0A258SXL8-F1
#
_cell.length_a   1.000
_cell.length_b   1.000
_cell.length_c   1.000
_cell.angle_alpha   90.00
_cell.angle_beta   90.00
_cell.angle_gamma   90.00
#
_symmetry.space_group_name_H-M   'P 1'
#
loop_
_entity.id
_entity.type
_entity.pdbx_description
1 polymer ?
#
loop_
_entity_poly.entity_id
_entity_poly.type
_entity_poly.pdbx_seq_one_letter_code
_entity_poly.pdbx_strand_id
1 'polypeptide(L)' 'IERYGHPMLRARHMPFAIGESARDQWMYCMIKAMHDLEYDDDLMKKLANQLYGVADFMRNQ' A
#
# COMPACT_ATOMS: atom_id res chain seq x y z
N ILE A 1 -17.49 7.09 -13.40
CA ILE A 1 -16.85 5.79 -13.68
C ILE A 1 -16.17 5.98 -15.05
N GLU A 2 -14.86 6.12 -15.27
CA GLU A 2 -13.60 6.01 -14.49
C GLU A 2 -12.53 6.83 -15.28
N ARG A 3 -11.79 7.77 -14.65
CA ARG A 3 -10.74 8.54 -15.36
C ARG A 3 -9.62 7.65 -15.94
N TYR A 4 -9.46 6.43 -15.40
CA TYR A 4 -8.35 5.53 -15.72
C TYR A 4 -8.78 4.09 -16.05
N GLY A 5 -10.08 3.83 -16.20
CA GLY A 5 -10.63 2.47 -16.36
C GLY A 5 -10.46 1.60 -15.11
N HIS A 6 -10.66 0.29 -15.28
CA HIS A 6 -10.61 -0.69 -14.20
C HIS A 6 -9.27 -0.59 -13.43
N PRO A 7 -9.28 -0.59 -12.08
CA PRO A 7 -8.09 -0.34 -11.28
C PRO A 7 -6.92 -1.28 -11.58
N MET A 8 -7.17 -2.58 -11.75
CA MET A 8 -6.16 -3.60 -12.15
C MET A 8 -4.79 -3.41 -11.46
N LEU A 9 -4.79 -3.12 -10.16
CA LEU A 9 -3.62 -2.56 -9.47
C LEU A 9 -2.36 -3.39 -9.70
N ARG A 10 -2.42 -4.71 -9.50
CA ARG A 10 -1.25 -5.59 -9.68
C ARG A 10 -0.70 -5.55 -11.10
N ALA A 11 -1.56 -5.55 -12.13
CA ALA A 11 -1.12 -5.47 -13.51
C ALA A 11 -0.37 -4.15 -13.80
N ARG A 12 -0.81 -3.05 -13.19
CA ARG A 12 -0.13 -1.75 -13.29
C ARG A 12 1.21 -1.70 -12.54
N HIS A 13 1.41 -2.58 -11.56
CA HIS A 13 2.65 -2.70 -10.79
C HIS A 13 3.65 -3.72 -11.37
N MET A 14 3.25 -4.54 -12.36
CA MET A 14 4.13 -5.50 -13.04
C MET A 14 5.40 -4.92 -13.70
N PRO A 15 5.41 -3.67 -14.21
CA PRO A 15 6.62 -3.08 -14.77
C PRO A 15 7.75 -2.82 -13.76
N PHE A 16 7.48 -2.91 -12.45
CA PHE A 16 8.43 -2.61 -11.39
C PHE A 16 8.77 -3.87 -10.61
N ALA A 17 10.04 -4.06 -10.26
CA ALA A 17 10.48 -5.12 -9.37
C ALA A 17 10.02 -4.81 -7.93
N ILE A 18 9.03 -5.57 -7.42
CA ILE A 18 8.47 -5.37 -6.09
C ILE A 18 8.64 -6.66 -5.28
N GLY A 19 9.72 -6.69 -4.51
CA GLY A 19 9.98 -7.70 -3.50
C GLY A 19 9.57 -7.25 -2.09
N GLU A 20 9.88 -8.09 -1.10
CA GLU A 20 9.55 -7.86 0.30
C GLU A 20 10.05 -6.50 0.84
N SER A 21 11.32 -6.15 0.55
CA SER A 21 11.89 -4.88 1.01
C SER A 21 11.15 -3.66 0.47
N ALA A 22 10.69 -3.68 -0.78
CA ALA A 22 9.92 -2.58 -1.37
C ALA A 22 8.54 -2.47 -0.71
N ARG A 23 7.89 -3.60 -0.43
CA ARG A 23 6.60 -3.66 0.28
C ARG A 23 6.72 -3.11 1.70
N ASP A 24 7.76 -3.50 2.44
CA ASP A 24 8.00 -3.01 3.80
C ASP A 24 8.31 -1.52 3.84
N GLN A 25 9.15 -1.02 2.94
CA GLN A 25 9.46 0.40 2.84
C GLN A 25 8.22 1.23 2.50
N TRP A 26 7.38 0.74 1.58
CA TRP A 26 6.13 1.42 1.26
C TRP A 26 5.18 1.46 2.47
N MET A 27 5.04 0.35 3.21
CA MET A 27 4.24 0.32 4.44
C MET A 27 4.78 1.24 5.52
N TYR A 28 6.10 1.31 5.70
CA TYR A 28 6.74 2.25 6.61
C TYR A 28 6.36 3.70 6.28
N CYS A 29 6.45 4.09 5.00
CA CYS A 29 6.06 5.43 4.55
C CYS A 29 4.57 5.73 4.81
N MET A 30 3.67 4.76 4.58
CA MET A 30 2.24 4.94 4.86
C MET A 30 1.97 5.12 6.36
N ILE A 31 2.58 4.30 7.22
CA ILE A 31 2.41 4.39 8.67
C ILE A 31 2.97 5.71 9.19
N LYS A 32 4.17 6.10 8.74
CA LYS A 32 4.78 7.40 9.06
C LYS A 32 3.88 8.56 8.67
N ALA A 33 3.32 8.55 7.46
CA ALA A 33 2.42 9.60 7.01
C ALA A 33 1.15 9.69 7.87
N MET A 34 0.60 8.56 8.33
CA MET A 34 -0.55 8.57 9.25
C MET A 34 -0.20 9.16 10.62
N HIS A 35 1.00 8.90 11.14
CA HIS A 35 1.49 9.55 12.36
C HIS A 35 1.70 11.05 12.17
N ASP A 36 2.30 11.48 11.06
CA ASP A 36 2.54 12.90 10.75
C ASP A 36 1.22 13.69 10.57
N LEU A 37 0.15 13.01 10.18
CA LEU A 37 -1.20 13.57 10.06
C LEU A 37 -2.04 13.42 11.35
N GLU A 38 -1.46 12.90 12.42
CA GLU A 38 -2.10 12.74 13.73
C GLU A 38 -3.42 11.94 13.68
N TYR A 39 -3.45 10.85 12.90
CA TYR A 39 -4.61 9.97 12.84
C TYR A 39 -4.82 9.25 14.18
N ASP A 40 -6.09 8.91 14.48
CA ASP A 40 -6.42 8.07 15.64
C ASP A 40 -5.74 6.70 15.55
N ASP A 41 -5.21 6.21 16.67
CA ASP A 41 -4.43 4.97 16.76
C ASP A 41 -5.20 3.74 16.27
N ASP A 42 -6.49 3.64 16.58
CA ASP A 42 -7.31 2.50 16.18
C ASP A 42 -7.67 2.56 14.70
N LEU A 43 -7.83 3.77 14.15
CA LEU A 43 -7.94 3.98 12.71
C LEU A 43 -6.64 3.61 11.99
N MET A 44 -5.49 4.04 12.50
CA MET A 44 -4.17 3.72 11.92
C MET A 44 -3.94 2.22 11.85
N LYS A 45 -4.22 1.48 12.93
CA LYS A 45 -4.09 0.01 12.96
C LYS A 45 -4.99 -0.65 11.91
N LYS A 46 -6.25 -0.21 11.80
CA LYS A 46 -7.19 -0.74 10.80
C LYS A 46 -6.70 -0.49 9.38
N LEU A 47 -6.26 0.73 9.07
CA LEU A 47 -5.75 1.09 7.76
C LEU A 47 -4.45 0.35 7.43
N ALA A 48 -3.49 0.29 8.36
CA ALA A 48 -2.25 -0.44 8.19
C ALA A 48 -2.49 -1.92 7.86
N ASN A 49 -3.42 -2.57 8.56
CA ASN A 49 -3.78 -3.96 8.29
C ASN A 49 -4.40 -4.17 6.90
N GLN A 50 -5.29 -3.26 6.46
CA GLN A 50 -5.89 -3.34 5.12
C GLN A 50 -4.88 -3.05 4.01
N LEU A 51 -4.04 -2.03 4.21
CA LEU A 51 -2.99 -1.64 3.26
C LEU A 51 -1.92 -2.71 3.12
N TYR A 52 -1.58 -3.43 4.21
CA TYR A 52 -0.63 -4.52 4.16
C TYR A 52 -1.07 -5.61 3.17
N GLY A 53 -2.32 -6.06 3.23
CA GLY A 53 -2.84 -7.08 2.32
C GLY A 53 -2.80 -6.63 0.85
N VAL A 54 -3.10 -5.35 0.58
CA VAL A 54 -2.99 -4.77 -0.76
C VAL A 54 -1.53 -4.71 -1.21
N ALA A 55 -0.63 -4.23 -0.36
CA ALA A 55 0.79 -4.08 -0.67
C ALA A 55 1.47 -5.44 -0.92
N ASP A 56 1.13 -6.46 -0.13
CA ASP A 56 1.63 -7.82 -0.31
C ASP A 56 1.13 -8.43 -1.64
N PHE A 57 -0.14 -8.20 -2.01
CA PHE A 57 -0.68 -8.62 -3.30
C PHE A 57 0.02 -7.98 -4.51
N MET A 58 0.60 -6.78 -4.36
CA MET A 58 1.32 -6.11 -5.44
C MET A 58 2.70 -6.72 -5.74
N ARG A 59 3.25 -7.54 -4.83
CA ARG A 59 4.55 -8.15 -5.01
C ARG A 59 4.61 -9.04 -6.26
N ASN A 60 5.75 -9.00 -6.92
CA ASN A 60 6.03 -9.79 -8.11
C ASN A 60 7.43 -10.43 -8.10
N GLN A 61 8.13 -10.32 -6.96
CA GLN A 61 9.40 -10.97 -6.64
C GLN A 61 9.44 -11.48 -5.19
#